data_AF-A0A957K3B7-F1
#
_entry.id   AF-A0A957K3B7-F1
#
_cell.length_a   1.000
_cell.length_b   1.000
_cell.length_c   1.000
_cell.angle_alpha   90.00
_cell.angle_beta   90.00
_cell.angle_gamma   90.00
#
_symmetry.space_group_name_H-M   'P 1'
#
loop_
_entity.id
_entity.type
_entity.pdbx_description
1 polymer ?
#
loop_
_entity_poly.entity_id
_entity_poly.type
_entity_poly.pdbx_seq_one_letter_code
_entity_poly.pdbx_strand_id
1 'polypeptide(L)'
;GIIKPGVPVVIAPQVAEARARLVAIAAEKQAPLVEVGRDWQGELTVEVGGGQWLRLTKTPAGALLQPGAELQLGLLGPHQGDNSLLALAALHLVQPALPQLDGAALAEGLREVVWPGRLQQMPVPAGAPTVIVDGAHNGDSAAKLLVALRIHFRYGRLFLIMSSGVDKDYEAMLRHFGPGADQLILTAAPHPRAATPEMLLETTRTLALDLPAPPHTAPNLEAALQQAAALAGPADLICVTGSLFLVAELLKEWHNWHIF
;
A
#
# COMPACT_ATOMS: atom_id res chain seq x y z
N GLY A 1 11.92 -21.40 9.22
CA GLY A 1 10.91 -20.37 8.90
C GLY A 1 9.84 -20.31 9.97
N ILE A 2 8.73 -19.62 9.68
CA ILE A 2 7.62 -19.40 10.62
C ILE A 2 6.57 -20.52 10.61
N ILE A 3 6.51 -21.37 9.58
CA ILE A 3 5.66 -22.58 9.57
C ILE A 3 6.21 -23.57 10.60
N LYS A 4 5.34 -24.03 11.53
CA LYS A 4 5.70 -24.91 12.64
C LYS A 4 5.00 -26.28 12.54
N PRO A 5 5.59 -27.34 13.12
CA PRO A 5 4.97 -28.68 13.13
C PRO A 5 3.55 -28.68 13.67
N GLY A 6 2.59 -29.22 12.90
CA GLY A 6 1.18 -29.35 13.29
C GLY A 6 0.38 -28.05 13.44
N VAL A 7 1.02 -26.88 13.32
CA VAL A 7 0.35 -25.58 13.45
C VAL A 7 -0.18 -25.15 12.08
N PRO A 8 -1.47 -24.79 11.96
CA PRO A 8 -2.03 -24.31 10.70
C PRO A 8 -1.26 -23.13 10.11
N VAL A 9 -1.19 -23.07 8.79
CA VAL A 9 -0.62 -21.96 8.03
C VAL A 9 -1.64 -21.48 7.00
N VAL A 10 -1.83 -20.15 6.96
CA VAL A 10 -2.63 -19.49 5.93
C VAL A 10 -1.68 -18.76 4.99
N ILE A 11 -1.88 -18.91 3.69
CA ILE A 11 -1.12 -18.18 2.67
C ILE A 11 -2.06 -17.39 1.75
N ALA A 12 -1.65 -16.15 1.42
CA ALA A 12 -2.24 -15.35 0.36
C ALA A 12 -1.80 -15.87 -1.02
N PRO A 13 -2.42 -15.47 -2.14
CA PRO A 13 -1.91 -15.80 -3.48
C PRO A 13 -0.41 -15.49 -3.61
N GLN A 14 0.35 -16.45 -4.14
CA GLN A 14 1.80 -16.37 -4.32
C GLN A 14 2.17 -16.67 -5.77
N VAL A 15 3.35 -16.19 -6.18
CA VAL A 15 3.99 -16.69 -7.40
C VAL A 15 4.25 -18.20 -7.29
N ALA A 16 4.23 -18.90 -8.43
CA ALA A 16 4.22 -20.36 -8.48
C ALA A 16 5.39 -21.01 -7.71
N GLU A 17 6.60 -20.45 -7.82
CA GLU A 17 7.78 -20.94 -7.12
C GLU A 17 7.65 -20.82 -5.59
N ALA A 18 7.26 -19.64 -5.11
CA ALA A 18 7.04 -19.40 -3.68
C ALA A 18 5.92 -20.29 -3.12
N ARG A 19 4.82 -20.41 -3.87
CA ARG A 19 3.70 -21.31 -3.52
C ARG A 19 4.17 -22.75 -3.37
N ALA A 20 4.88 -23.28 -4.38
CA ALA A 20 5.37 -24.65 -4.38
C ALA A 20 6.25 -24.93 -3.16
N ARG A 21 7.13 -23.99 -2.79
CA ARG A 21 7.93 -24.13 -1.59
C ARG A 21 7.10 -24.11 -0.31
N LEU A 22 6.16 -23.18 -0.16
CA LEU A 22 5.31 -23.11 1.03
C LEU A 22 4.47 -24.37 1.24
N VAL A 23 3.89 -24.90 0.15
CA VAL A 23 3.14 -26.17 0.16
C VAL A 23 4.03 -27.33 0.61
N ALA A 24 5.26 -27.42 0.08
CA ALA A 24 6.20 -28.46 0.47
C ALA A 24 6.61 -28.37 1.95
N ILE A 25 6.82 -27.15 2.48
CA ILE A 25 7.10 -26.96 3.92
C ILE A 25 5.90 -27.40 4.76
N ALA A 26 4.69 -26.97 4.39
CA ALA A 26 3.49 -27.29 5.13
C ALA A 26 3.29 -28.81 5.22
N ALA A 27 3.48 -29.53 4.11
CA ALA A 27 3.43 -30.98 4.06
C ALA A 27 4.51 -31.63 4.95
N GLU A 28 5.77 -31.20 4.84
CA GLU A 28 6.89 -31.68 5.67
C GLU A 28 6.62 -31.49 7.17
N LYS A 29 6.01 -30.37 7.54
CA LYS A 29 5.67 -30.03 8.93
C LYS A 29 4.32 -30.57 9.37
N GLN A 30 3.59 -31.28 8.51
CA GLN A 30 2.22 -31.71 8.77
C GLN A 30 1.33 -30.53 9.24
N ALA A 31 1.60 -29.34 8.73
CA ALA A 31 0.88 -28.11 9.03
C ALA A 31 -0.36 -28.03 8.11
N PRO A 32 -1.59 -27.97 8.66
CA PRO A 32 -2.78 -27.75 7.85
C PRO A 32 -2.64 -26.46 7.05
N LEU A 33 -2.82 -26.55 5.72
CA LEU A 33 -2.65 -25.42 4.82
C LEU A 33 -4.00 -24.86 4.38
N VAL A 34 -4.21 -23.57 4.61
CA VAL A 34 -5.32 -22.79 4.05
C VAL A 34 -4.77 -21.82 3.01
N GLU A 35 -5.33 -21.84 1.81
CA GLU A 35 -4.92 -20.99 0.69
C GLU A 35 -6.03 -20.00 0.33
N VAL A 36 -5.77 -18.70 0.49
CA VAL A 36 -6.63 -17.65 -0.07
C VAL A 36 -6.57 -17.73 -1.60
N GLY A 37 -7.72 -17.56 -2.25
CA GLY A 37 -7.92 -17.85 -3.67
C GLY A 37 -8.40 -19.27 -3.95
N ARG A 38 -8.26 -20.21 -2.99
CA ARG A 38 -8.81 -21.57 -3.07
C ARG A 38 -9.87 -21.84 -2.01
N ASP A 39 -9.53 -21.62 -0.75
CA ASP A 39 -10.35 -21.98 0.41
C ASP A 39 -11.19 -20.80 0.90
N TRP A 40 -10.68 -19.59 0.70
CA TRP A 40 -11.38 -18.31 0.85
C TRP A 40 -11.31 -17.55 -0.46
N GLN A 41 -12.43 -17.04 -0.94
CA GLN A 41 -12.50 -16.23 -2.16
C GLN A 41 -13.42 -15.04 -1.96
N GLY A 42 -13.10 -13.95 -2.64
CA GLY A 42 -13.93 -12.77 -2.67
C GLY A 42 -13.64 -11.90 -3.88
N GLU A 43 -14.57 -11.02 -4.17
CA GLU A 43 -14.52 -10.06 -5.27
C GLU A 43 -14.42 -8.66 -4.68
N LEU A 44 -13.42 -7.90 -5.13
CA LEU A 44 -13.19 -6.54 -4.68
C LEU A 44 -13.87 -5.57 -5.63
N THR A 45 -14.68 -4.67 -5.08
CA THR A 45 -15.27 -3.55 -5.82
C THR A 45 -14.71 -2.25 -5.25
N VAL A 46 -14.29 -1.35 -6.13
CA VAL A 46 -13.77 -0.04 -5.76
C VAL A 46 -14.66 1.04 -6.37
N GLU A 47 -15.10 1.98 -5.53
CA GLU A 47 -15.77 3.18 -5.98
C GLU A 47 -14.77 4.34 -6.00
N VAL A 48 -14.59 4.97 -7.16
CA VAL A 48 -13.63 6.07 -7.31
C VAL A 48 -14.08 7.28 -6.49
N GLY A 49 -13.25 7.74 -5.55
CA GLY A 49 -13.62 8.79 -4.59
C GLY A 49 -14.60 8.32 -3.50
N GLY A 50 -14.92 7.02 -3.47
CA GLY A 50 -15.75 6.36 -2.46
C GLY A 50 -14.96 5.33 -1.65
N GLY A 51 -15.65 4.28 -1.22
CA GLY A 51 -15.06 3.20 -0.44
C GLY A 51 -14.54 2.02 -1.28
N GLN A 52 -14.12 0.98 -0.58
CA GLN A 52 -13.78 -0.31 -1.14
C GLN A 52 -14.59 -1.39 -0.44
N TRP A 53 -15.14 -2.33 -1.20
CA TRP A 53 -15.97 -3.41 -0.69
C TRP A 53 -15.45 -4.77 -1.14
N LEU A 54 -15.42 -5.72 -0.22
CA LEU A 54 -15.12 -7.11 -0.47
C LEU A 54 -16.39 -7.94 -0.34
N ARG A 55 -16.83 -8.52 -1.46
CA ARG A 55 -17.92 -9.50 -1.47
C ARG A 55 -17.34 -10.89 -1.35
N LEU A 56 -17.69 -11.63 -0.30
CA LEU A 56 -17.21 -13.01 -0.12
C LEU A 56 -17.91 -13.93 -1.13
N THR A 57 -17.15 -14.71 -1.89
CA THR A 57 -17.69 -15.67 -2.86
C THR A 57 -17.51 -17.12 -2.41
N LYS A 58 -16.55 -17.37 -1.51
CA LYS A 58 -16.34 -18.69 -0.91
C LYS A 58 -15.78 -18.55 0.51
N THR A 59 -16.36 -19.29 1.44
CA THR A 59 -15.86 -19.44 2.82
C THR A 59 -15.97 -20.91 3.26
N PRO A 60 -15.15 -21.36 4.23
CA PRO A 60 -15.24 -22.70 4.79
C PRO A 60 -16.47 -22.86 5.69
N ALA A 61 -16.88 -24.10 5.92
CA ALA A 61 -17.97 -24.42 6.86
C ALA A 61 -17.64 -23.92 8.28
N GLY A 62 -18.63 -23.32 8.95
CA GLY A 62 -18.46 -22.75 10.29
C GLY A 62 -17.81 -21.37 10.33
N ALA A 63 -17.50 -20.76 9.17
CA ALA A 63 -17.08 -19.37 9.11
C ALA A 63 -18.18 -18.42 9.65
N LEU A 64 -17.77 -17.38 10.37
CA LEU A 64 -18.68 -16.37 10.92
C LEU A 64 -19.31 -15.47 9.85
N LEU A 65 -18.70 -15.41 8.66
CA LEU A 65 -19.19 -14.69 7.50
C LEU A 65 -19.44 -15.69 6.37
N GLN A 66 -20.59 -15.55 5.71
CA GLN A 66 -21.05 -16.48 4.66
C GLN A 66 -20.79 -15.91 3.26
N PRO A 67 -20.76 -16.76 2.22
CA PRO A 67 -20.74 -16.28 0.84
C PRO A 67 -21.93 -15.35 0.58
N GLY A 68 -21.68 -14.25 -0.14
CA GLY A 68 -22.63 -13.17 -0.37
C GLY A 68 -22.52 -12.02 0.62
N ALA A 69 -21.80 -12.16 1.74
CA ALA A 69 -21.52 -11.05 2.64
C ALA A 69 -20.70 -9.96 1.93
N GLU A 70 -21.12 -8.70 2.08
CA GLU A 70 -20.44 -7.53 1.56
C GLU A 70 -19.81 -6.75 2.71
N LEU A 71 -18.49 -6.56 2.65
CA LEU A 71 -17.69 -5.99 3.73
C LEU A 71 -17.03 -4.72 3.25
N GLN A 72 -17.32 -3.59 3.89
CA GLN A 72 -16.58 -2.36 3.64
C GLN A 72 -15.17 -2.49 4.23
N LEU A 73 -14.16 -2.11 3.45
CA LEU A 73 -12.76 -2.12 3.87
C LEU A 73 -12.31 -0.69 4.19
N GLY A 74 -11.69 -0.50 5.37
CA GLY A 74 -11.10 0.78 5.79
C GLY A 74 -9.77 1.09 5.10
N LEU A 75 -9.05 0.05 4.66
CA LEU A 75 -7.80 0.20 3.92
C LEU A 75 -8.07 0.17 2.41
N LEU A 76 -7.50 1.14 1.71
CA LEU A 76 -7.54 1.23 0.25
C LEU A 76 -6.43 0.40 -0.41
N GLY A 77 -6.64 0.05 -1.67
CA GLY A 77 -5.68 -0.65 -2.51
C GLY A 77 -6.15 -2.06 -2.90
N PRO A 78 -5.83 -2.51 -4.14
CA PRO A 78 -6.33 -3.77 -4.68
C PRO A 78 -5.90 -5.00 -3.88
N HIS A 79 -4.74 -4.94 -3.22
CA HIS A 79 -4.23 -6.04 -2.40
C HIS A 79 -4.97 -6.19 -1.07
N GLN A 80 -5.76 -5.20 -0.65
CA GLN A 80 -6.48 -5.29 0.62
C GLN A 80 -7.61 -6.32 0.59
N GLY A 81 -8.11 -6.70 -0.60
CA GLY A 81 -9.01 -7.85 -0.73
C GLY A 81 -8.34 -9.14 -0.24
N ASP A 82 -7.15 -9.45 -0.79
CA ASP A 82 -6.38 -10.63 -0.38
C ASP A 82 -5.94 -10.56 1.08
N ASN A 83 -5.51 -9.39 1.56
CA ASN A 83 -5.13 -9.21 2.96
C ASN A 83 -6.32 -9.42 3.91
N SER A 84 -7.51 -8.95 3.52
CA SER A 84 -8.73 -9.13 4.32
C SER A 84 -9.15 -10.59 4.35
N LEU A 85 -9.12 -11.28 3.21
CA LEU A 85 -9.38 -12.73 3.14
C LEU A 85 -8.35 -13.52 3.96
N LEU A 86 -7.08 -13.13 3.94
CA LEU A 86 -6.02 -13.73 4.73
C LEU A 86 -6.27 -13.58 6.23
N ALA A 87 -6.66 -12.37 6.67
CA ALA A 87 -7.01 -12.08 8.06
C ALA A 87 -8.25 -12.87 8.51
N LEU A 88 -9.30 -12.91 7.70
CA LEU A 88 -10.52 -13.68 7.97
C LEU A 88 -10.23 -15.19 8.08
N ALA A 89 -9.40 -15.72 7.18
CA ALA A 89 -8.98 -17.11 7.21
C ALA A 89 -8.16 -17.45 8.47
N ALA A 90 -7.26 -16.57 8.89
CA ALA A 90 -6.50 -16.73 10.13
C ALA A 90 -7.42 -16.67 11.37
N LEU A 91 -8.34 -15.71 11.41
CA LEU A 91 -9.31 -15.56 12.50
C LEU A 91 -10.26 -16.75 12.61
N HIS A 92 -10.69 -17.33 11.50
CA HIS A 92 -11.49 -18.55 11.50
C HIS A 92 -10.76 -19.73 12.17
N LEU A 93 -9.45 -19.88 11.96
CA LEU A 93 -8.66 -20.95 12.58
C LEU A 93 -8.51 -20.78 14.09
N VAL A 94 -8.46 -19.54 14.58
CA VAL A 94 -8.32 -19.24 16.02
C VAL A 94 -9.66 -18.93 16.70
N GLN A 95 -10.77 -18.94 15.96
CA GLN A 95 -12.11 -18.68 16.45
C GLN A 95 -12.49 -19.48 17.71
N PRO A 96 -12.15 -20.78 17.87
CA PRO A 96 -12.45 -21.51 19.10
C PRO A 96 -11.81 -20.92 20.37
N ALA A 97 -10.72 -20.17 20.23
CA ALA A 97 -10.05 -19.47 21.32
C ALA A 97 -10.56 -18.02 21.52
N LEU A 98 -11.46 -17.54 20.65
CA LEU A 98 -12.03 -16.19 20.66
C LEU A 98 -13.57 -16.27 20.67
N PRO A 99 -14.19 -16.78 21.76
CA PRO A 99 -15.63 -17.07 21.81
C PRO A 99 -16.54 -15.82 21.65
N GLN A 100 -15.99 -14.63 21.86
CA GLN A 100 -16.68 -13.35 21.68
C GLN A 100 -16.64 -12.82 20.24
N LEU A 101 -15.88 -13.46 19.35
CA LEU A 101 -15.76 -13.02 17.96
C LEU A 101 -17.00 -13.46 17.18
N ASP A 102 -17.70 -12.49 16.58
CA ASP A 102 -18.83 -12.73 15.69
C ASP A 102 -18.65 -12.04 14.33
N GLY A 103 -19.60 -12.24 13.42
CA GLY A 103 -19.53 -11.65 12.08
C GLY A 103 -19.57 -10.12 12.09
N ALA A 104 -20.24 -9.51 13.07
CA ALA A 104 -20.32 -8.05 13.18
C ALA A 104 -18.98 -7.46 13.60
N ALA A 105 -18.31 -8.06 14.59
CA ALA A 105 -16.97 -7.67 15.03
C ALA A 105 -15.93 -7.82 13.90
N LEU A 106 -16.05 -8.86 13.06
CA LEU A 106 -15.20 -9.02 11.88
C LEU A 106 -15.42 -7.91 10.85
N ALA A 107 -16.67 -7.59 10.53
CA ALA A 107 -17.01 -6.55 9.56
C ALA A 107 -16.58 -5.16 10.07
N GLU A 108 -16.81 -4.88 11.35
CA GLU A 108 -16.37 -3.64 12.00
C GLU A 108 -14.85 -3.51 12.01
N GLY A 109 -14.13 -4.57 12.39
CA GLY A 109 -12.66 -4.57 12.38
C GLY A 109 -12.07 -4.30 11.00
N LEU A 110 -12.66 -4.87 9.93
CA LEU A 110 -12.24 -4.59 8.55
C LEU A 110 -12.57 -3.17 8.10
N ARG A 111 -13.66 -2.58 8.58
CA ARG A 111 -14.06 -1.21 8.28
C ARG A 111 -13.21 -0.17 9.00
N GLU A 112 -12.83 -0.46 10.26
CA GLU A 112 -12.19 0.52 11.15
C GLU A 112 -10.67 0.40 11.26
N VAL A 113 -10.08 -0.65 10.68
CA VAL A 113 -8.62 -0.80 10.68
C VAL A 113 -7.94 0.42 10.05
N VAL A 114 -7.04 1.02 10.80
CA VAL A 114 -6.16 2.09 10.33
C VAL A 114 -4.74 1.56 10.26
N TRP A 115 -4.10 1.73 9.10
CA TRP A 115 -2.70 1.40 8.91
C TRP A 115 -1.96 2.65 8.44
N PRO A 116 -1.27 3.37 9.35
CA PRO A 116 -0.57 4.59 8.98
C PRO A 116 0.44 4.37 7.85
N GLY A 117 0.40 5.23 6.83
CA GLY A 117 1.32 5.15 5.69
C GLY A 117 1.02 4.06 4.67
N ARG A 118 -0.24 3.61 4.55
CA ARG A 118 -0.71 2.66 3.52
C ARG A 118 -1.85 3.25 2.73
N LEU A 119 -1.52 3.81 1.56
CA LEU A 119 -2.40 4.58 0.69
C LEU A 119 -3.32 5.53 1.48
N GLN A 120 -2.74 6.17 2.50
CA GLN A 120 -3.47 6.97 3.48
C GLN A 120 -3.67 8.38 2.93
N GLN A 121 -4.91 8.86 2.92
CA GLN A 121 -5.23 10.24 2.61
C GLN A 121 -5.01 11.12 3.85
N MET A 122 -4.29 12.22 3.67
CA MET A 122 -4.02 13.19 4.71
C MET A 122 -5.11 14.27 4.75
N PRO A 123 -5.49 14.77 5.95
CA PRO A 123 -6.46 15.85 6.06
C PRO A 123 -5.85 17.15 5.55
N VAL A 124 -6.54 17.81 4.61
CA VAL A 124 -6.13 19.09 4.01
C VAL A 124 -7.30 20.08 4.02
N PRO A 125 -7.05 21.42 4.02
CA PRO A 125 -8.10 22.41 3.90
C PRO A 125 -8.89 22.34 2.59
N ALA A 126 -10.09 22.91 2.56
CA ALA A 126 -10.90 22.96 1.36
C ALA A 126 -10.18 23.77 0.26
N GLY A 127 -10.09 23.20 -0.95
CA GLY A 127 -9.39 23.81 -2.08
C GLY A 127 -7.90 23.46 -2.17
N ALA A 128 -7.32 22.75 -1.20
CA ALA A 128 -5.99 22.17 -1.34
C ALA A 128 -6.01 20.92 -2.24
N PRO A 129 -4.89 20.55 -2.90
CA PRO A 129 -4.76 19.29 -3.60
C PRO A 129 -4.94 18.10 -2.65
N THR A 130 -5.33 16.95 -3.19
CA THR A 130 -5.38 15.71 -2.40
C THR A 130 -3.96 15.29 -2.04
N VAL A 131 -3.70 14.95 -0.78
CA VAL A 131 -2.39 14.45 -0.33
C VAL A 131 -2.50 13.02 0.16
N ILE A 132 -1.74 12.12 -0.48
CA ILE A 132 -1.68 10.69 -0.18
C ILE A 132 -0.28 10.31 0.29
N VAL A 133 -0.19 9.41 1.27
CA VAL A 133 1.07 8.84 1.75
C VAL A 133 1.05 7.32 1.67
N ASP A 134 2.13 6.74 1.13
CA ASP A 134 2.27 5.29 1.00
C ASP A 134 3.71 4.81 1.15
N GLY A 135 3.89 3.64 1.79
CA GLY A 135 5.19 3.03 2.08
C GLY A 135 5.79 2.14 0.99
N ALA A 136 5.35 2.23 -0.27
CA ALA A 136 6.03 1.59 -1.40
C ALA A 136 7.52 1.94 -1.41
N HIS A 137 8.39 0.92 -1.53
CA HIS A 137 9.84 1.05 -1.36
C HIS A 137 10.65 0.05 -2.22
N ASN A 138 10.01 -0.50 -3.25
CA ASN A 138 10.63 -1.36 -4.28
C ASN A 138 9.80 -1.26 -5.57
N GLY A 139 10.33 -1.76 -6.69
CA GLY A 139 9.67 -1.68 -8.01
C GLY A 139 8.26 -2.27 -8.05
N ASP A 140 8.05 -3.47 -7.48
CA ASP A 140 6.72 -4.11 -7.43
C ASP A 140 5.70 -3.25 -6.67
N SER A 141 6.06 -2.74 -5.49
CA SER A 141 5.21 -1.85 -4.71
C SER A 141 4.97 -0.50 -5.40
N ALA A 142 5.94 0.02 -6.15
CA ALA A 142 5.81 1.27 -6.92
C ALA A 142 4.78 1.13 -8.05
N ALA A 143 4.84 0.03 -8.81
CA ALA A 143 3.86 -0.29 -9.84
C ALA A 143 2.45 -0.40 -9.26
N LYS A 144 2.32 -1.12 -8.13
CA LYS A 144 1.04 -1.30 -7.42
C LYS A 144 0.48 0.01 -6.89
N LEU A 145 1.32 0.89 -6.36
CA LEU A 145 0.93 2.21 -5.89
C LEU A 145 0.32 3.05 -7.01
N LEU A 146 0.97 3.13 -8.19
CA LEU A 146 0.44 3.89 -9.33
C LEU A 146 -0.92 3.37 -9.79
N VAL A 147 -1.10 2.06 -9.85
CA VAL A 147 -2.39 1.44 -10.16
C VAL A 147 -3.43 1.82 -9.10
N ALA A 148 -3.08 1.71 -7.82
CA ALA A 148 -4.00 2.04 -6.74
C ALA A 148 -4.41 3.53 -6.76
N LEU A 149 -3.47 4.45 -7.01
CA LEU A 149 -3.77 5.88 -7.12
C LEU A 149 -4.83 6.14 -8.21
N ARG A 150 -4.66 5.53 -9.40
CA ARG A 150 -5.58 5.69 -10.54
C ARG A 150 -6.96 5.09 -10.31
N ILE A 151 -7.05 4.00 -9.55
CA ILE A 151 -8.32 3.33 -9.27
C ILE A 151 -9.08 4.08 -8.16
N HIS A 152 -8.39 4.55 -7.13
CA HIS A 152 -9.04 5.10 -5.94
C HIS A 152 -9.31 6.61 -6.02
N PHE A 153 -8.52 7.36 -6.79
CA PHE A 153 -8.58 8.82 -6.80
C PHE A 153 -8.81 9.37 -8.20
N ARG A 154 -9.65 10.40 -8.31
CA ARG A 154 -9.71 11.26 -9.51
C ARG A 154 -8.80 12.45 -9.30
N TYR A 155 -7.86 12.65 -10.21
CA TYR A 155 -6.95 13.79 -10.18
C TYR A 155 -6.56 14.20 -11.60
N GLY A 156 -6.17 15.47 -11.74
CA GLY A 156 -5.60 16.03 -12.97
C GLY A 156 -4.16 15.58 -13.15
N ARG A 157 -3.26 16.09 -12.30
CA ARG A 157 -1.84 15.75 -12.30
C ARG A 157 -1.43 15.02 -11.02
N LEU A 158 -0.48 14.11 -11.16
CA LEU A 158 0.20 13.43 -10.07
C LEU A 158 1.58 14.08 -9.80
N PHE A 159 1.69 14.72 -8.64
CA PHE A 159 2.96 15.16 -8.06
C PHE A 159 3.47 14.07 -7.13
N LEU A 160 4.56 13.40 -7.51
CA LEU A 160 5.12 12.30 -6.72
C LEU A 160 6.41 12.76 -6.03
N ILE A 161 6.38 12.80 -4.70
CA ILE A 161 7.53 13.07 -3.85
C ILE A 161 8.10 11.72 -3.40
N MET A 162 9.34 11.42 -3.77
CA MET A 162 10.00 10.17 -3.36
C MET A 162 11.34 10.39 -2.69
N SER A 163 11.61 9.49 -1.75
CA SER A 163 12.94 9.21 -1.23
C SER A 163 13.18 7.71 -1.25
N SER A 164 14.43 7.25 -1.24
CA SER A 164 14.74 5.82 -1.11
C SER A 164 16.03 5.62 -0.33
N GLY A 165 16.24 4.42 0.21
CA GLY A 165 17.55 4.00 0.72
C GLY A 165 18.53 3.71 -0.43
N VAL A 166 19.82 3.96 -0.21
CA VAL A 166 20.90 3.60 -1.16
C VAL A 166 21.04 2.09 -1.39
N ASP A 167 20.59 1.30 -0.42
CA ASP A 167 20.60 -0.17 -0.44
C ASP A 167 19.36 -0.77 -1.14
N LYS A 168 18.42 0.08 -1.57
CA LYS A 168 17.19 -0.34 -2.24
C LYS A 168 17.34 -0.23 -3.74
N ASP A 169 16.58 -1.04 -4.46
CA ASP A 169 16.41 -0.93 -5.91
C ASP A 169 15.51 0.26 -6.27
N TYR A 170 16.03 1.47 -6.05
CA TYR A 170 15.33 2.71 -6.43
C TYR A 170 15.33 2.92 -7.94
N GLU A 171 16.20 2.26 -8.69
CA GLU A 171 16.11 2.23 -10.15
C GLU A 171 14.79 1.62 -10.61
N ALA A 172 14.41 0.45 -10.07
CA ALA A 172 13.13 -0.17 -10.40
C ALA A 172 11.95 0.72 -10.01
N MET A 173 12.02 1.43 -8.88
CA MET A 173 10.99 2.41 -8.52
C MET A 173 10.93 3.57 -9.52
N LEU A 174 12.08 4.15 -9.87
CA LEU A 174 12.15 5.26 -10.84
C LEU A 174 11.61 4.86 -12.21
N ARG A 175 11.89 3.63 -12.68
CA ARG A 175 11.33 3.10 -13.94
C ARG A 175 9.80 3.08 -13.95
N HIS A 176 9.14 2.96 -12.80
CA HIS A 176 7.69 3.06 -12.68
C HIS A 176 7.23 4.51 -12.45
N PHE A 177 7.80 5.20 -11.47
CA PHE A 177 7.36 6.54 -11.06
C PHE A 177 7.67 7.63 -12.08
N GLY A 178 8.79 7.53 -12.79
CA GLY A 178 9.19 8.51 -13.82
C GLY A 178 8.11 8.75 -14.87
N PRO A 179 7.71 7.73 -15.66
CA PRO A 179 6.61 7.86 -16.62
C PRO A 179 5.22 7.85 -15.97
N GLY A 180 5.13 7.46 -14.69
CA GLY A 180 3.87 7.32 -13.97
C GLY A 180 3.33 8.60 -13.34
N ALA A 181 4.19 9.59 -13.10
CA ALA A 181 3.88 10.85 -12.45
C ALA A 181 4.08 12.05 -13.39
N ASP A 182 3.18 13.03 -13.33
CA ASP A 182 3.29 14.25 -14.11
C ASP A 182 4.43 15.15 -13.63
N GLN A 183 4.72 15.11 -12.32
CA GLN A 183 5.85 15.80 -11.73
C GLN A 183 6.53 14.93 -10.69
N LEU A 184 7.83 14.68 -10.86
CA LEU A 184 8.66 13.95 -9.90
C LEU A 184 9.47 14.93 -9.05
N ILE A 185 9.43 14.77 -7.73
CA ILE A 185 10.22 15.53 -6.77
C ILE A 185 11.03 14.55 -5.93
N LEU A 186 12.35 14.65 -6.02
CA LEU A 186 13.31 13.75 -5.40
C LEU A 186 13.83 14.39 -4.12
N THR A 187 13.75 13.66 -3.01
CA THR A 187 14.20 14.15 -1.70
C THR A 187 14.87 13.06 -0.87
N ALA A 188 15.39 13.44 0.30
CA ALA A 188 16.04 12.54 1.25
C ALA A 188 15.20 12.45 2.54
N ALA A 189 14.87 11.22 2.94
CA ALA A 189 14.35 10.95 4.27
C ALA A 189 15.44 11.22 5.33
N PRO A 190 15.08 11.54 6.59
CA PRO A 190 16.01 11.79 7.68
C PRO A 190 16.62 10.48 8.21
N HIS A 191 17.37 9.79 7.35
CA HIS A 191 17.94 8.48 7.62
C HIS A 191 19.35 8.37 7.01
N PRO A 192 20.36 7.84 7.73
CA PRO A 192 21.76 7.81 7.26
C PRO A 192 21.99 7.04 5.96
N ARG A 193 21.09 6.10 5.63
CA ARG A 193 21.15 5.31 4.40
C ARG A 193 20.25 5.87 3.28
N ALA A 194 19.67 7.06 3.42
CA ALA A 194 18.90 7.67 2.35
C ALA A 194 19.82 8.02 1.16
N ALA A 195 19.36 7.73 -0.06
CA ALA A 195 19.99 8.25 -1.26
C ALA A 195 19.81 9.77 -1.30
N THR A 196 20.84 10.50 -1.72
CA THR A 196 20.70 11.95 -1.85
C THR A 196 19.79 12.31 -3.01
N PRO A 197 19.13 13.48 -3.00
CA PRO A 197 18.31 13.93 -4.12
C PRO A 197 19.09 13.94 -5.45
N GLU A 198 20.38 14.28 -5.41
CA GLU A 198 21.27 14.33 -6.57
C GLU A 198 21.57 12.93 -7.11
N MET A 199 21.76 11.93 -6.24
CA MET A 199 21.92 10.54 -6.68
C MET A 199 20.67 10.06 -7.43
N LEU A 200 19.48 10.28 -6.84
CA LEU A 200 18.21 9.90 -7.47
C LEU A 200 18.02 10.62 -8.81
N LEU A 201 18.38 11.90 -8.89
CA LEU A 201 18.28 12.70 -10.10
C LEU A 201 19.21 12.19 -11.19
N GLU A 202 20.46 11.88 -10.84
CA GLU A 202 21.44 11.35 -11.78
C GLU A 202 21.03 9.97 -12.31
N THR A 203 20.50 9.10 -11.45
CA THR A 203 19.95 7.82 -11.88
C THR A 203 18.75 8.03 -12.80
N THR A 204 17.85 8.96 -12.48
CA THR A 204 16.70 9.30 -13.34
C THR A 204 17.16 9.71 -14.75
N ARG A 205 18.23 10.51 -14.85
CA ARG A 205 18.82 10.92 -16.13
C ARG A 205 19.49 9.75 -16.86
N THR A 206 20.27 8.95 -16.14
CA THR A 206 20.97 7.78 -16.69
C THR A 206 20.01 6.76 -17.28
N LEU A 207 18.86 6.56 -16.63
CA LEU A 207 17.81 5.67 -17.10
C LEU A 207 17.08 6.19 -18.37
N ALA A 208 17.29 7.45 -18.75
CA ALA A 208 16.66 8.09 -19.91
C ALA A 208 15.14 7.87 -19.96
N LEU A 209 14.48 8.03 -18.80
CA LEU A 209 13.05 7.80 -18.66
C LEU A 209 12.23 8.82 -19.46
N ASP A 210 11.09 8.38 -19.98
CA ASP A 210 10.10 9.26 -20.60
C ASP A 210 9.32 10.00 -19.50
N LEU A 211 9.83 11.18 -19.12
CA LEU A 211 9.27 12.00 -18.05
C LEU A 211 8.31 13.05 -18.63
N PRO A 212 7.07 13.17 -18.14
CA PRO A 212 6.16 14.23 -18.56
C PRO A 212 6.69 15.64 -18.31
N ALA A 213 7.53 15.82 -17.27
CA ALA A 213 8.20 17.06 -16.92
C ALA A 213 9.59 16.80 -16.29
N PRO A 214 10.52 17.77 -16.32
CA PRO A 214 11.81 17.63 -15.66
C PRO A 214 11.66 17.36 -14.15
N PRO A 215 12.42 16.41 -13.57
CA PRO A 215 12.36 16.11 -12.15
C PRO A 215 13.02 17.24 -11.34
N HIS A 216 12.46 17.52 -10.16
CA HIS A 216 13.01 18.48 -9.20
C HIS A 216 13.70 17.77 -8.05
N THR A 217 14.64 18.47 -7.40
CA THR A 217 15.22 18.03 -6.13
C THR A 217 14.81 18.97 -5.00
N ALA A 218 14.67 18.41 -3.80
CA ALA A 218 14.41 19.15 -2.58
C ALA A 218 15.27 18.61 -1.43
N PRO A 219 15.83 19.49 -0.59
CA PRO A 219 16.79 19.09 0.45
C PRO A 219 16.16 18.23 1.56
N ASN A 220 14.86 18.35 1.78
CA ASN A 220 14.10 17.60 2.76
C ASN A 220 12.61 17.52 2.35
N LEU A 221 11.84 16.76 3.10
CA LEU A 221 10.42 16.53 2.83
C LEU A 221 9.58 17.81 2.90
N GLU A 222 9.82 18.69 3.88
CA GLU A 222 9.10 19.95 4.01
C GLU A 222 9.26 20.82 2.76
N ALA A 223 10.49 21.00 2.28
CA ALA A 223 10.77 21.73 1.06
C ALA A 223 10.15 21.06 -0.18
N ALA A 224 10.15 19.72 -0.24
CA ALA A 224 9.52 18.98 -1.34
C ALA A 224 7.99 19.22 -1.38
N LEU A 225 7.34 19.21 -0.21
CA LEU A 225 5.92 19.50 -0.08
C LEU A 225 5.59 20.95 -0.43
N GLN A 226 6.40 21.92 0.01
CA GLN A 226 6.23 23.33 -0.36
C GLN A 226 6.33 23.53 -1.89
N GLN A 227 7.30 22.87 -2.54
CA GLN A 227 7.43 22.90 -4.00
C GLN A 227 6.20 22.29 -4.69
N ALA A 228 5.72 21.12 -4.21
CA ALA A 228 4.53 20.48 -4.77
C ALA A 228 3.28 21.35 -4.58
N ALA A 229 3.06 21.87 -3.38
CA ALA A 229 1.91 22.70 -3.03
C ALA A 229 1.86 24.02 -3.82
N ALA A 230 3.02 24.61 -4.13
CA ALA A 230 3.10 25.82 -4.95
C ALA A 230 2.70 25.60 -6.42
N LEU A 231 2.79 24.36 -6.91
CA LEU A 231 2.54 24.00 -8.32
C LEU A 231 1.23 23.25 -8.53
N ALA A 232 0.76 22.50 -7.53
CA ALA A 232 -0.44 21.68 -7.58
C ALA A 232 -1.71 22.52 -7.39
N GLY A 233 -2.71 22.28 -8.23
CA GLY A 233 -4.04 22.87 -8.10
C GLY A 233 -5.00 21.98 -7.29
N PRO A 234 -6.22 22.47 -6.98
CA PRO A 234 -7.20 21.74 -6.18
C PRO A 234 -7.62 20.37 -6.75
N ALA A 235 -7.49 20.19 -8.06
CA ALA A 235 -7.83 18.94 -8.75
C ALA A 235 -6.63 17.96 -8.84
N ASP A 236 -5.45 18.34 -8.38
CA ASP A 236 -4.25 17.52 -8.46
C ASP A 236 -4.07 16.64 -7.21
N LEU A 237 -3.18 15.65 -7.33
CA LEU A 237 -2.82 14.73 -6.26
C LEU A 237 -1.32 14.83 -5.97
N ILE A 238 -0.96 14.99 -4.71
CA ILE A 238 0.40 14.87 -4.20
C ILE A 238 0.53 13.52 -3.50
N CYS A 239 1.49 12.70 -3.92
CA CYS A 239 1.79 11.41 -3.30
C CYS A 239 3.20 11.42 -2.70
N VAL A 240 3.33 11.14 -1.40
CA VAL A 240 4.62 10.99 -0.71
C VAL A 240 4.92 9.51 -0.50
N THR A 241 6.04 9.02 -1.05
CA THR A 241 6.37 7.59 -1.05
C THR A 241 7.87 7.27 -1.15
N GLY A 242 8.21 6.00 -1.41
CA GLY A 242 9.56 5.50 -1.68
C GLY A 242 10.33 5.04 -0.43
N SER A 243 9.96 5.54 0.75
CA SER A 243 10.65 5.23 2.00
C SER A 243 9.70 5.28 3.21
N LEU A 244 9.73 4.21 4.02
CA LEU A 244 9.00 4.20 5.30
C LEU A 244 9.51 5.28 6.27
N PHE A 245 10.77 5.70 6.17
CA PHE A 245 11.30 6.80 6.99
C PHE A 245 10.73 8.15 6.55
N LEU A 246 10.57 8.38 5.25
CA LEU A 246 9.93 9.58 4.71
C LEU A 246 8.46 9.65 5.11
N VAL A 247 7.76 8.52 5.00
CA VAL A 247 6.36 8.37 5.43
C VAL A 247 6.22 8.63 6.93
N ALA A 248 7.11 8.07 7.75
CA ALA A 248 7.08 8.29 9.20
C ALA A 248 7.33 9.75 9.58
N GLU A 249 8.26 10.42 8.90
CA GLU A 249 8.50 11.87 9.07
C GLU A 249 7.25 12.67 8.72
N LEU A 250 6.62 12.41 7.56
CA LEU A 250 5.40 13.10 7.15
C LEU A 250 4.32 12.99 8.21
N LEU A 251 4.03 11.77 8.66
CA LEU A 251 2.97 11.50 9.63
C LEU A 251 3.23 12.17 10.97
N LYS A 252 4.51 12.27 11.37
CA LYS A 252 4.92 12.94 12.60
C LYS A 252 4.78 14.45 12.51
N GLU A 253 5.17 15.04 11.39
CA GLU A 253 5.26 16.50 11.23
C GLU A 253 4.04 17.12 10.56
N TRP A 254 3.07 16.33 10.08
CA TRP A 254 1.90 16.80 9.30
C TRP A 254 1.17 17.98 9.93
N HIS A 255 0.98 17.98 11.26
CA HIS A 255 0.27 19.04 11.97
C HIS A 255 1.16 20.24 12.34
N ASN A 256 2.49 20.09 12.23
CA ASN A 256 3.46 21.14 12.52
C ASN A 256 3.77 21.97 11.25
N TRP A 257 3.64 21.36 10.08
CA TRP A 257 3.88 22.00 8.79
C TRP A 257 2.62 22.67 8.25
N HIS A 258 2.57 24.00 8.29
CA HIS A 258 1.48 24.80 7.74
C HIS A 258 1.65 25.03 6.22
N ILE A 259 1.69 23.94 5.45
CA ILE A 259 1.95 23.99 4.00
C ILE A 259 0.66 24.20 3.18
N PHE A 260 -0.46 23.66 3.66
CA PHE A 260 -1.77 23.71 2.98
C PHE A 260 -2.77 24.56 3.77
#